data_AF-A0A4P8C2A7-F1
#
_entry.id   AF-A0A4P8C2A7-F1
#
_cell.length_a   1.000
_cell.length_b   1.000
_cell.length_c   1.000
_cell.angle_alpha   90.00
_cell.angle_beta   90.00
_cell.angle_gamma   90.00
#
_symmetry.space_group_name_H-M   'P 1'
#
loop_
_entity.id
_entity.type
_entity.pdbx_description
1 polymer ?
#
loop_
_entity_poly.entity_id
_entity_poly.type
_entity_poly.pdbx_seq_one_letter_code
_entity_poly.pdbx_strand_id
1 'polypeptide(L)'
;MTINRVLQRRLISLHHRLPGNRVRRKLVKERSRLKRATVRNPNARIIVNRGDLPVIKLGIRMPGRRPDSILKAGQHRYQRAFIQRLKNGRWHVMQRVVGKNRYPIDVVKIPMAAPLKQAFDENVDRIRRERLPGELAYALKQQLRIAIKR
;
A
#
# COMPACT_ATOMS: atom_id res chain seq x y z
N MET A 1 2.16 17.12 -19.45
CA MET A 1 3.42 17.08 -18.67
C MET A 1 4.00 15.67 -18.67
N THR A 2 5.21 15.49 -19.16
CA THR A 2 5.92 14.19 -19.23
C THR A 2 6.07 13.53 -17.87
N ILE A 3 6.31 14.31 -16.82
CA ILE A 3 6.42 13.84 -15.43
C ILE A 3 5.16 13.05 -14.99
N ASN A 4 3.96 13.50 -15.38
CA ASN A 4 2.73 12.79 -15.05
C ASN A 4 2.64 11.43 -15.75
N ARG A 5 3.16 11.31 -16.98
CA ARG A 5 3.17 10.07 -17.76
C ARG A 5 4.09 9.02 -17.14
N VAL A 6 5.28 9.43 -16.69
CA VAL A 6 6.24 8.57 -15.97
C VAL A 6 5.61 8.01 -14.69
N LEU A 7 4.91 8.86 -13.94
CA LEU A 7 4.36 8.48 -12.63
C LEU A 7 3.05 7.69 -12.72
N GLN A 8 2.15 8.00 -13.67
CA GLN A 8 0.88 7.28 -13.84
C GLN A 8 1.09 5.80 -14.21
N ARG A 9 2.01 5.52 -15.15
CA ARG A 9 2.30 4.14 -15.57
C ARG A 9 2.91 3.30 -14.45
N ARG A 10 3.54 3.93 -13.45
CA ARG A 10 4.28 3.26 -12.39
C ARG A 10 3.59 3.18 -11.04
N LEU A 11 2.57 4.00 -10.79
CA LEU A 11 1.61 3.72 -9.71
C LEU A 11 1.09 2.29 -9.87
N ILE A 12 0.76 1.88 -11.11
CA ILE A 12 0.33 0.52 -11.46
C ILE A 12 1.36 -0.57 -11.08
N SER A 13 2.68 -0.30 -11.16
CA SER A 13 3.74 -1.29 -10.86
C SER A 13 4.23 -1.32 -9.42
N LEU A 14 4.01 -0.26 -8.63
CA LEU A 14 4.25 -0.24 -7.17
C LEU A 14 3.40 -1.29 -6.42
N HIS A 15 2.36 -1.82 -7.08
CA HIS A 15 1.46 -2.84 -6.54
C HIS A 15 1.98 -4.28 -6.69
N HIS A 16 3.23 -4.46 -7.12
CA HIS A 16 3.82 -5.80 -7.11
C HIS A 16 4.03 -6.29 -5.68
N ARG A 17 4.12 -7.61 -5.53
CA ARG A 17 4.06 -8.35 -4.26
C ARG A 17 4.97 -7.70 -3.21
N LEU A 18 4.42 -7.29 -2.07
CA LEU A 18 5.23 -6.79 -0.95
C LEU A 18 6.09 -7.93 -0.41
N PRO A 19 7.40 -7.70 -0.17
CA PRO A 19 8.25 -8.70 0.44
C PRO A 19 7.70 -9.05 1.83
N GLY A 20 7.64 -10.35 2.15
CA GLY A 20 7.20 -10.86 3.45
C GLY A 20 5.68 -10.81 3.74
N ASN A 21 4.90 -9.99 3.03
CA ASN A 21 3.47 -9.78 3.34
C ASN A 21 2.55 -10.23 2.20
N ARG A 22 1.81 -11.33 2.45
CA ARG A 22 0.82 -11.92 1.53
C ARG A 22 -0.51 -11.15 1.53
N VAL A 23 -0.45 -9.84 1.30
CA VAL A 23 -1.62 -8.97 1.20
C VAL A 23 -2.07 -8.80 -0.26
N ARG A 24 -3.38 -8.73 -0.46
CA ARG A 24 -3.99 -8.58 -1.78
C ARG A 24 -3.52 -7.28 -2.45
N ARG A 25 -3.13 -7.36 -3.73
CA ARG A 25 -2.64 -6.21 -4.52
C ARG A 25 -3.60 -5.01 -4.51
N LYS A 26 -4.92 -5.27 -4.56
CA LYS A 26 -5.95 -4.22 -4.50
C LYS A 26 -5.83 -3.35 -3.25
N LEU A 27 -5.61 -3.95 -2.09
CA LEU A 27 -5.47 -3.23 -0.81
C LEU A 27 -4.17 -2.42 -0.74
N VAL A 28 -3.12 -2.85 -1.42
CA VAL A 28 -1.88 -2.07 -1.55
C VAL A 28 -2.11 -0.88 -2.47
N LYS A 29 -2.84 -1.08 -3.57
CA LYS A 29 -3.18 -0.03 -4.55
C LYS A 29 -3.96 1.13 -3.98
N GLU A 30 -4.98 0.83 -3.19
CA GLU A 30 -5.83 1.83 -2.53
C GLU A 30 -5.04 2.74 -1.56
N ARG A 31 -3.81 2.37 -1.18
CA ARG A 31 -2.97 3.15 -0.25
C ARG A 31 -2.09 4.17 -0.94
N SER A 32 -1.98 4.11 -2.27
CA SER A 32 -1.13 5.01 -3.05
C SER A 32 -1.97 5.94 -3.92
N ARG A 33 -1.61 7.22 -3.96
CA ARG A 33 -2.23 8.21 -4.84
C ARG A 33 -1.18 9.10 -5.49
N LEU A 34 -1.45 9.51 -6.72
CA LEU A 34 -0.63 10.45 -7.48
C LEU A 34 -1.22 11.85 -7.39
N LYS A 35 -0.46 12.79 -6.83
CA LYS A 35 -0.70 14.23 -7.01
C LYS A 35 0.03 14.66 -8.29
N ARG A 36 -0.74 14.99 -9.32
CA ARG A 36 -0.23 15.33 -10.66
C ARG A 36 0.36 16.74 -10.69
N ALA A 37 1.38 16.93 -11.51
CA ALA A 37 1.89 18.25 -11.88
C ALA A 37 0.87 19.00 -12.76
N THR A 38 0.72 20.29 -12.51
CA THR A 38 -0.10 21.25 -13.27
C THR A 38 0.77 22.42 -13.73
N VAL A 39 0.30 23.26 -14.64
CA VAL A 39 1.07 24.42 -15.13
C VAL A 39 1.52 25.33 -13.98
N ARG A 40 0.64 25.57 -13.01
CA ARG A 40 0.93 26.37 -11.81
C ARG A 40 1.83 25.66 -10.79
N ASN A 41 1.89 24.32 -10.82
CA ASN A 41 2.73 23.54 -9.91
C ASN A 41 3.35 22.34 -10.66
N PRO A 42 4.58 22.50 -11.17
CA PRO A 42 5.22 21.49 -12.01
C PRO A 42 5.66 20.24 -11.24
N ASN A 43 5.52 20.23 -9.91
CA ASN A 43 5.90 19.11 -9.07
C ASN A 43 4.79 18.06 -8.97
N ALA A 44 5.12 16.82 -9.34
CA ALA A 44 4.26 15.67 -9.10
C ALA A 44 4.76 14.86 -7.88
N ARG A 45 3.83 14.33 -7.09
CA ARG A 45 4.14 13.58 -5.86
C ARG A 45 3.38 12.27 -5.81
N ILE A 46 4.05 11.18 -5.43
CA ILE A 46 3.39 9.92 -5.06
C ILE A 46 3.25 9.93 -3.54
N ILE A 47 2.03 9.74 -3.05
CA ILE A 47 1.72 9.70 -1.62
C ILE A 47 1.28 8.28 -1.28
N VAL A 48 1.92 7.66 -0.29
CA VAL A 48 1.62 6.30 0.17
C VAL A 48 1.27 6.31 1.65
N ASN A 49 0.09 5.79 1.98
CA ASN A 49 -0.31 5.59 3.37
C ASN A 49 0.41 4.36 3.93
N ARG A 50 1.33 4.57 4.87
CA ARG A 50 2.20 3.51 5.45
C ARG A 50 1.69 2.83 6.71
N GLY A 51 0.57 3.29 7.29
CA GLY A 51 0.04 2.72 8.54
C GLY A 51 -0.33 1.24 8.44
N ASP A 52 -0.44 0.55 9.56
CA ASP A 52 -0.69 -0.89 9.52
C ASP A 52 -2.06 -1.25 8.94
N LEU A 53 -2.17 -2.46 8.38
CA LEU A 53 -3.42 -2.94 7.80
C LEU A 53 -4.22 -3.73 8.84
N PRO A 54 -5.44 -3.31 9.20
CA PRO A 54 -6.32 -4.11 10.05
C PRO A 54 -6.66 -5.42 9.37
N VAL A 55 -6.54 -6.53 10.09
CA VAL A 55 -6.73 -7.89 9.55
C VAL A 55 -8.12 -8.11 8.95
N ILE A 56 -9.15 -7.43 9.51
CA ILE A 56 -10.52 -7.46 9.00
C ILE A 56 -10.61 -7.13 7.49
N LYS A 57 -9.69 -6.31 6.95
CA LYS A 57 -9.67 -5.95 5.53
C LYS A 57 -9.25 -7.10 4.60
N LEU A 58 -8.64 -8.16 5.11
CA LEU A 58 -8.22 -9.31 4.29
C LEU A 58 -9.36 -10.29 3.97
N GLY A 59 -10.52 -10.12 4.60
CA GLY A 59 -11.61 -11.09 4.58
C GLY A 59 -11.35 -12.24 5.54
N ILE A 60 -12.39 -12.66 6.26
CA ILE A 60 -12.29 -13.67 7.32
C ILE A 60 -13.02 -14.93 6.87
N ARG A 61 -12.40 -16.09 7.14
CA ARG A 61 -13.06 -17.39 7.07
C ARG A 61 -13.00 -18.02 8.46
N MET A 62 -14.15 -18.19 9.09
CA MET A 62 -14.24 -18.89 10.37
C MET A 62 -14.18 -20.41 10.08
N PRO A 63 -13.16 -21.14 10.55
CA PRO A 63 -13.36 -22.57 10.81
C PRO A 63 -14.42 -22.68 11.91
N GLY A 64 -15.36 -23.62 11.82
CA GLY A 64 -16.52 -23.72 12.74
C GLY A 64 -16.17 -23.73 14.23
N ARG A 65 -17.19 -23.62 15.11
CA ARG A 65 -17.06 -23.56 16.58
C ARG A 65 -16.05 -24.61 17.08
N ARG A 66 -14.84 -24.17 17.42
CA ARG A 66 -13.79 -24.98 18.03
C ARG A 66 -13.24 -24.25 19.27
N PRO A 67 -12.93 -24.97 20.34
CA PRO A 67 -12.46 -24.40 21.60
C PRO A 67 -11.19 -23.54 21.43
N ASP A 68 -10.27 -23.96 20.55
CA ASP A 68 -9.06 -23.20 20.21
C ASP A 68 -9.24 -22.36 18.94
N SER A 69 -10.08 -21.33 19.02
CA SER A 69 -10.45 -20.51 17.86
C SER A 69 -9.25 -19.87 17.15
N ILE A 70 -8.81 -20.51 16.05
CA ILE A 70 -7.84 -19.97 15.09
C ILE A 70 -8.63 -19.18 14.05
N LEU A 71 -8.50 -17.87 14.06
CA LEU A 71 -9.08 -17.01 13.04
C LEU A 71 -8.19 -17.01 11.79
N LYS A 72 -8.78 -17.36 10.65
CA LYS A 72 -8.10 -17.30 9.36
C LYS A 72 -8.53 -16.06 8.59
N ALA A 73 -7.56 -15.22 8.24
CA ALA A 73 -7.78 -14.02 7.44
C ALA A 73 -6.81 -14.00 6.25
N GLY A 74 -7.35 -14.25 5.05
CA GLY A 74 -6.54 -14.53 3.87
C GLY A 74 -5.60 -15.72 4.11
N GLN A 75 -4.29 -15.49 3.98
CA GLN A 75 -3.25 -16.49 4.23
C GLN A 75 -2.71 -16.46 5.67
N HIS A 76 -3.15 -15.51 6.49
CA HIS A 76 -2.70 -15.38 7.87
C HIS A 76 -3.61 -16.18 8.81
N ARG A 77 -3.00 -16.75 9.86
CA ARG A 77 -3.67 -17.49 10.92
C ARG A 77 -3.35 -16.83 12.24
N TYR A 78 -4.38 -16.54 13.03
CA TYR A 78 -4.25 -15.87 14.33
C TYR A 78 -4.89 -16.76 15.40
N GLN A 79 -4.08 -17.21 16.36
CA GLN A 79 -4.57 -17.99 17.49
C GLN A 79 -5.21 -17.06 18.52
N ARG A 80 -6.25 -17.56 19.22
CA ARG A 80 -6.97 -16.81 20.29
C ARG A 80 -7.52 -15.47 19.80
N ALA A 81 -7.87 -15.43 18.52
CA ALA A 81 -8.40 -14.25 17.86
C ALA A 81 -9.89 -14.43 17.59
N PHE A 82 -10.65 -13.36 17.79
CA PHE A 82 -12.10 -13.35 17.66
C PHE A 82 -12.56 -12.07 16.98
N ILE A 83 -13.81 -12.07 16.50
CA ILE A 83 -14.43 -10.93 15.86
C ILE A 83 -15.34 -10.23 16.86
N GLN A 84 -15.23 -8.92 16.99
CA GLN A 84 -16.11 -8.12 17.84
C GLN A 84 -16.54 -6.85 17.12
N ARG A 85 -17.81 -6.49 17.30
CA ARG A 85 -18.33 -5.18 16.90
C ARG A 85 -18.09 -4.20 18.04
N LEU A 86 -17.37 -3.12 17.76
CA LEU A 86 -17.09 -2.07 18.74
C LEU A 86 -18.27 -1.11 18.88
N LYS A 87 -18.24 -0.25 19.91
CA LYS A 87 -19.25 0.80 20.15
C LYS A 87 -19.43 1.76 18.96
N ASN A 88 -18.42 1.91 18.11
CA ASN A 88 -18.46 2.68 16.87
C ASN A 88 -19.16 1.95 15.69
N GLY A 89 -19.72 0.77 15.92
CA GLY A 89 -20.42 -0.03 14.92
C GLY A 89 -19.51 -0.82 13.97
N ARG A 90 -18.18 -0.69 14.04
CA ARG A 90 -17.25 -1.36 13.14
C ARG A 90 -16.86 -2.74 13.68
N TRP A 91 -16.75 -3.71 12.77
CA TRP A 91 -16.20 -5.03 13.06
C TRP A 91 -14.67 -4.98 13.11
N HIS A 92 -14.11 -5.57 14.14
CA HIS A 92 -12.67 -5.71 14.33
C HIS A 92 -12.31 -7.16 14.63
N VAL A 93 -11.14 -7.57 14.13
CA VAL A 93 -10.47 -8.77 14.61
C VAL A 93 -9.65 -8.38 15.81
N MET A 94 -9.93 -9.02 16.94
CA MET A 94 -9.21 -8.85 18.18
C MET A 94 -8.44 -10.11 18.55
N GLN A 95 -7.35 -9.97 19.29
CA GLN A 95 -6.56 -11.10 19.77
C GLN A 95 -6.29 -10.95 21.26
N ARG A 96 -6.41 -12.05 21.99
CA ARG A 96 -6.01 -12.13 23.40
C ARG A 96 -4.49 -12.30 23.46
N VAL A 97 -3.79 -11.27 23.93
CA VAL A 97 -2.33 -11.24 24.06
C VAL A 97 -1.95 -11.72 25.46
N VAL A 98 -1.02 -12.67 25.53
CA VAL A 98 -0.47 -13.18 26.81
C VAL A 98 0.64 -12.24 27.27
N GLY A 99 0.69 -11.91 28.57
CA GLY A 99 1.77 -11.10 29.16
C GLY A 99 1.50 -9.59 29.27
N LYS A 100 0.29 -9.13 28.95
CA LYS A 100 -0.15 -7.76 29.28
C LYS A 100 -0.92 -7.75 30.61
N ASN A 101 -0.39 -7.06 31.62
CA ASN A 101 -1.05 -6.92 32.93
C ASN A 101 -2.31 -6.02 32.88
N ARG A 102 -2.50 -5.23 31.82
CA ARG A 102 -3.69 -4.39 31.60
C ARG A 102 -4.11 -4.41 30.12
N TYR A 103 -5.41 -4.59 29.87
CA TYR A 103 -6.04 -4.70 28.54
C TYR A 103 -5.38 -5.74 27.61
N PRO A 104 -5.53 -7.04 27.89
CA PRO A 104 -4.93 -8.11 27.10
C PRO A 104 -5.61 -8.34 25.74
N ILE A 105 -6.40 -7.39 25.23
CA ILE A 105 -7.17 -7.54 23.98
C ILE A 105 -6.82 -6.38 23.06
N ASP A 106 -6.23 -6.69 21.91
CA ASP A 106 -5.84 -5.70 20.90
C ASP A 106 -6.44 -6.00 19.53
N VAL A 107 -6.61 -4.95 18.73
CA VAL A 107 -6.93 -5.09 17.31
C VAL A 107 -5.73 -5.65 16.57
N VAL A 108 -5.93 -6.76 15.87
CA VAL A 108 -4.86 -7.39 15.08
C VAL A 108 -4.59 -6.57 13.82
N LYS A 109 -3.32 -6.22 13.63
CA LYS A 109 -2.83 -5.44 12.50
C LYS A 109 -1.64 -6.13 11.84
N ILE A 110 -1.49 -5.92 10.54
CA ILE A 110 -0.34 -6.37 9.76
C ILE A 110 0.61 -5.20 9.57
N PRO A 111 1.89 -5.33 9.97
CA PRO A 111 2.87 -4.27 9.82
C PRO A 111 3.10 -3.97 8.34
N MET A 112 2.87 -2.73 7.95
CA MET A 112 2.93 -2.31 6.53
C MET A 112 4.01 -1.26 6.25
N ALA A 113 4.49 -0.58 7.29
CA ALA A 113 5.34 0.59 7.11
C ALA A 113 6.68 0.29 6.42
N ALA A 114 7.43 -0.69 6.95
CA ALA A 114 8.71 -1.12 6.40
C ALA A 114 8.60 -1.71 4.98
N PRO A 115 7.73 -2.71 4.71
CA PRO A 115 7.67 -3.33 3.39
C PRO A 115 7.16 -2.36 2.32
N LEU A 116 6.25 -1.43 2.65
CA LEU A 116 5.82 -0.40 1.71
C LEU A 116 6.93 0.60 1.39
N LYS A 117 7.76 0.96 2.38
CA LYS A 117 8.90 1.86 2.17
C LYS A 117 9.93 1.19 1.26
N GLN A 118 10.34 -0.03 1.59
CA GLN A 118 11.32 -0.78 0.80
C GLN A 118 10.86 -0.94 -0.65
N ALA A 119 9.62 -1.42 -0.86
CA ALA A 119 9.07 -1.58 -2.20
C ALA A 119 8.98 -0.23 -2.94
N PHE A 120 8.73 0.88 -2.24
CA PHE A 120 8.70 2.20 -2.86
C PHE A 120 10.10 2.64 -3.31
N ASP A 121 11.09 2.53 -2.44
CA ASP A 121 12.47 2.94 -2.72
C ASP A 121 13.06 2.16 -3.91
N GLU A 122 12.93 0.82 -3.90
CA GLU A 122 13.36 -0.06 -5.01
C GLU A 122 12.72 0.33 -6.35
N ASN A 123 11.43 0.69 -6.31
CA ASN A 123 10.70 1.11 -7.50
C ASN A 123 11.17 2.48 -8.01
N VAL A 124 11.44 3.44 -7.12
CA VAL A 124 11.97 4.76 -7.50
C VAL A 124 13.32 4.62 -8.19
N ASP A 125 14.21 3.80 -7.64
CA ASP A 125 15.54 3.58 -8.21
C ASP A 125 15.49 2.89 -9.57
N ARG A 126 14.57 1.94 -9.73
CA ARG A 126 14.31 1.32 -11.03
C ARG A 126 13.81 2.32 -12.07
N ILE A 127 12.86 3.19 -11.69
CA ILE A 127 12.29 4.20 -12.59
C ILE A 127 13.34 5.21 -13.04
N ARG A 128 14.17 5.66 -12.10
CA ARG A 128 15.27 6.61 -12.36
C ARG A 128 16.25 6.07 -13.40
N ARG A 129 16.60 4.79 -13.31
CA ARG A 129 17.55 4.14 -14.23
C ARG A 129 16.95 3.83 -15.59
N GLU A 130 15.79 3.19 -15.63
CA GLU A 130 15.27 2.61 -16.88
C GLU A 130 14.44 3.60 -17.72
N ARG A 131 13.62 4.44 -17.07
CA ARG A 131 12.49 5.10 -17.73
C ARG A 131 12.62 6.62 -17.76
N LEU A 132 13.14 7.19 -16.69
CA LEU A 132 13.28 8.64 -16.54
C LEU A 132 14.08 9.27 -17.70
N PRO A 133 15.24 8.72 -18.13
CA PRO A 133 16.06 9.35 -19.16
C PRO A 133 15.35 9.43 -20.52
N GLY A 134 14.72 8.34 -20.97
CA GLY A 134 14.03 8.31 -22.26
C GLY A 134 12.81 9.24 -22.31
N GLU A 135 12.08 9.34 -21.21
CA GLU A 135 10.90 10.22 -21.11
C GLU A 135 11.32 11.69 -21.06
N LEU A 136 12.41 12.02 -20.35
CA LEU A 136 12.99 13.37 -20.32
C LEU A 136 13.54 13.77 -21.69
N ALA A 137 14.28 12.89 -22.36
CA ALA A 137 14.80 13.14 -23.70
C ALA A 137 13.66 13.40 -24.71
N TYR A 138 12.59 12.60 -24.65
CA TYR A 138 11.40 12.82 -25.47
C TYR A 138 10.74 14.18 -25.17
N ALA A 139 10.60 14.53 -23.88
CA ALA A 139 10.05 15.80 -23.46
C ALA A 139 10.86 16.99 -23.99
N LEU A 140 12.19 16.92 -23.85
CA LEU A 140 13.13 17.93 -24.30
C LEU A 140 13.02 18.13 -25.82
N LYS A 141 13.07 17.05 -26.60
CA LYS A 141 12.90 17.10 -28.07
C LYS A 141 11.60 17.79 -28.46
N GLN A 142 10.50 17.48 -27.76
CA GLN A 142 9.20 18.11 -28.03
C GLN A 142 9.20 19.61 -27.68
N GLN A 143 9.84 20.01 -26.58
CA GLN A 143 9.98 21.43 -26.22
C GLN A 143 10.80 22.19 -27.26
N LEU A 144 11.95 21.65 -27.68
CA LEU A 144 12.79 22.23 -28.73
C LEU A 144 12.04 22.38 -30.04
N ARG A 145 11.28 21.36 -30.45
CA ARG A 145 10.44 21.43 -31.66
C ARG A 145 9.43 22.57 -31.61
N ILE A 146 8.81 22.82 -30.45
CA ILE A 146 7.85 23.91 -30.29
C ILE A 146 8.55 25.27 -30.31
N ALA A 147 9.71 25.38 -29.66
CA ALA A 147 10.48 26.62 -29.59
C ALA A 147 11.04 27.05 -30.96
N ILE A 148 11.53 26.10 -31.77
CA ILE A 148 12.15 26.37 -33.08
C ILE A 148 11.10 26.57 -34.19
N LYS A 149 9.89 26.03 -34.05
CA LYS A 149 8.80 26.23 -35.03
C LYS A 149 8.14 27.61 -34.95
N ARG A 150 8.43 28.38 -33.90
CA ARG A 150 8.04 29.79 -33.80
C ARG A 150 9.07 30.65 -34.49
#